data_AF-A0A8X7XRZ4-F1
#
_entry.id   AF-A0A8X7XRZ4-F1
#
_cell.length_a   1.000
_cell.length_b   1.000
_cell.length_c   1.000
_cell.angle_alpha   90.00
_cell.angle_beta   90.00
_cell.angle_gamma   90.00
#
_symmetry.space_group_name_H-M   'P 1'
#
loop_
_entity.id
_entity.type
_entity.pdbx_description
1 polymer ?
#
loop_
_entity_poly.entity_id
_entity_poly.type
_entity_poly.pdbx_seq_one_letter_code
_entity_poly.pdbx_strand_id
1 'polypeptide(L)'
;MFECVVGPEGQPCTMVVRTLHWTVPHYWVWGLPFFLFFSTRSSQFIHERPNQSLLRTMLCLLLSPMRHVVSKFIESYLLHKLPLQKYGLKPDHPFIEDYASCQMAIMPENFFSEADKGKIVFKKASKWWFNKEGLEFVDNTKVEADVVIFATGFDGKRKLKDILPDPFCSLLEDARSGVMPLYRGTVHPLIPNMAFLGFIESVANLHTSELRSIWLARLIDNKFKLPTIDKMLEQVSKEIEIAKRTTRFYKRHCISTFSINHSDEICEEMGWSSWRKNNMLSEAFSPYGSRDYEL
;
A
#
# COMPACT_ATOMS: atom_id res chain seq x y z
N MET A 1 3.61 12.87 0.72
CA MET A 1 3.70 13.85 -0.38
C MET A 1 4.86 14.76 -0.08
N PHE A 2 5.88 14.74 -0.93
CA PHE A 2 7.12 15.49 -0.74
C PHE A 2 7.34 16.34 -1.99
N GLU A 3 7.78 17.57 -1.82
CA GLU A 3 8.24 18.42 -2.91
C GLU A 3 9.64 18.86 -2.54
N CYS A 4 10.61 18.66 -3.42
CA CYS A 4 12.01 18.96 -3.14
C CYS A 4 12.46 20.16 -3.99
N VAL A 5 13.26 21.03 -3.39
CA VAL A 5 13.97 22.13 -4.06
C VAL A 5 15.45 21.77 -4.04
N VAL A 6 16.10 21.53 -5.17
CA VAL A 6 17.56 21.24 -5.17
C VAL A 6 18.30 22.44 -5.74
N GLY A 7 19.11 23.10 -4.90
CA GLY A 7 20.02 24.15 -5.33
C GLY A 7 21.36 23.58 -5.86
N PRO A 8 22.01 24.21 -6.86
CA PRO A 8 23.23 23.67 -7.49
C PRO A 8 24.49 23.67 -6.61
N GLU A 9 24.52 24.39 -5.48
CA GLU A 9 25.77 24.64 -4.72
C GLU A 9 25.62 24.50 -3.20
N GLY A 10 24.92 23.47 -2.71
CA GLY A 10 24.80 23.23 -1.27
C GLY A 10 23.78 24.14 -0.56
N GLN A 11 22.93 24.83 -1.33
CA GLN A 11 21.75 25.48 -0.77
C GLN A 11 20.74 24.44 -0.25
N PRO A 12 20.06 24.74 0.87
CA PRO A 12 19.16 23.80 1.51
C PRO A 12 17.92 23.51 0.66
N CYS A 13 17.54 22.24 0.62
CA CYS A 13 16.29 21.78 0.03
C CYS A 13 15.15 21.92 1.01
N THR A 14 14.13 22.71 0.68
CA THR A 14 12.89 22.73 1.46
C THR A 14 11.96 21.62 0.99
N MET A 15 11.70 20.66 1.87
CA MET A 15 10.74 19.59 1.67
C MET A 15 9.37 20.02 2.20
N VAL A 16 8.43 20.32 1.29
CA VAL A 16 7.05 20.65 1.66
C VAL A 16 6.26 19.36 1.88
N VAL A 17 5.66 19.22 3.06
CA VAL A 17 4.98 17.99 3.48
C VAL A 17 3.53 18.25 3.86
N ARG A 18 2.61 17.71 3.05
CA ARG A 18 1.17 17.84 3.29
C ARG A 18 0.63 16.82 4.28
N THR A 19 1.01 15.56 4.08
CA THR A 19 0.57 14.42 4.88
C THR A 19 1.79 13.60 5.23
N LEU A 20 1.93 13.32 6.53
CA LEU A 20 3.01 12.52 7.09
C LEU A 20 2.65 11.06 6.99
N HIS A 21 3.61 10.22 6.62
CA HIS A 21 3.50 8.76 6.63
C HIS A 21 4.69 8.20 7.40
N TRP A 22 4.52 7.02 7.97
CA TRP A 22 5.58 6.28 8.64
C TRP A 22 6.62 5.82 7.62
N THR A 23 7.88 6.06 7.97
CA THR A 23 9.03 5.65 7.18
C THR A 23 9.86 4.65 7.96
N VAL A 24 10.36 3.62 7.29
CA VAL A 24 11.20 2.58 7.90
C VAL A 24 12.64 2.70 7.39
N PRO A 25 13.67 2.61 8.25
CA PRO A 25 15.06 2.68 7.79
C PRO A 25 15.50 1.38 7.12
N HIS A 26 14.95 0.24 7.55
CA HIS A 26 15.26 -1.10 7.06
C HIS A 26 14.22 -2.09 7.58
N TYR A 27 14.28 -3.35 7.11
CA TYR A 27 13.32 -4.41 7.46
C TYR A 27 13.61 -5.14 8.79
N TRP A 28 13.99 -4.38 9.82
CA TRP A 28 14.21 -4.92 11.18
C TRP A 28 13.63 -3.96 12.22
N VAL A 29 12.95 -4.51 13.22
CA VAL A 29 12.27 -3.78 14.28
C VAL A 29 12.66 -4.43 15.60
N TRP A 30 13.37 -3.71 16.48
CA TRP A 30 13.83 -4.24 17.78
C TRP A 30 14.53 -5.61 17.69
N GLY A 31 15.36 -5.82 16.66
CA GLY A 31 16.07 -7.09 16.43
C GLY A 31 15.21 -8.22 15.84
N LEU A 32 13.93 -7.97 15.57
CA LEU A 32 13.04 -8.90 14.89
C LEU A 32 12.93 -8.55 13.40
N PRO A 33 12.97 -9.53 12.48
CA PRO A 33 12.79 -9.26 11.07
C PRO A 33 11.35 -8.84 10.78
N PHE A 34 11.18 -7.83 9.92
CA PHE A 34 9.90 -7.18 9.69
C PHE A 34 8.80 -8.12 9.16
N PHE A 35 9.18 -9.17 8.42
CA PHE A 35 8.24 -10.14 7.85
C PHE A 35 7.38 -10.82 8.92
N LEU A 36 7.85 -10.94 10.16
CA LEU A 36 7.11 -11.58 11.26
C LEU A 36 5.80 -10.83 11.59
N PHE A 37 5.74 -9.54 11.32
CA PHE A 37 4.59 -8.71 11.69
C PHE A 37 3.47 -8.71 10.64
N PHE A 38 3.77 -9.01 9.37
CA PHE A 38 2.77 -8.92 8.30
C PHE A 38 2.89 -9.92 7.14
N SER A 39 4.01 -10.63 7.01
CA SER A 39 4.30 -11.50 5.87
C SER A 39 4.35 -12.98 6.22
N THR A 40 3.78 -13.36 7.37
CA THR A 40 3.53 -14.75 7.77
C THR A 40 2.02 -15.02 7.83
N ARG A 41 1.60 -16.27 7.61
CA ARG A 41 0.17 -16.65 7.68
C ARG A 41 -0.43 -16.31 9.05
N SER A 42 0.33 -16.55 10.13
CA SER A 42 -0.05 -16.20 11.50
C SER A 42 -0.25 -14.69 11.67
N SER A 43 0.69 -13.88 11.15
CA SER A 43 0.58 -12.43 11.27
C SER A 43 -0.63 -11.85 10.53
N GLN A 44 -1.05 -12.44 9.41
CA GLN A 44 -2.25 -12.02 8.68
C GLN A 44 -3.56 -12.50 9.31
N PHE A 45 -3.50 -13.39 10.31
CA PHE A 45 -4.70 -13.96 10.94
C PHE A 45 -5.52 -12.91 11.70
N ILE A 46 -4.84 -11.93 12.29
CA ILE A 46 -5.48 -10.85 13.06
C ILE A 46 -6.07 -9.76 12.15
N HIS A 47 -5.80 -9.79 10.84
CA HIS A 47 -6.31 -8.81 9.88
C HIS A 47 -7.62 -9.26 9.24
N GLU A 48 -8.51 -8.29 9.03
CA GLU A 48 -9.73 -8.53 8.27
C GLU A 48 -9.37 -8.78 6.80
N ARG A 49 -10.11 -9.69 6.17
CA ARG A 49 -9.93 -10.06 4.76
C ARG A 49 -11.30 -10.45 4.18
N PRO A 50 -11.47 -10.51 2.86
CA PRO A 50 -12.69 -11.01 2.24
C PRO A 50 -12.98 -12.47 2.62
N ASN A 51 -14.21 -12.92 2.41
CA ASN A 51 -14.63 -14.33 2.51
C ASN A 51 -14.23 -15.06 3.82
N GLN A 52 -14.23 -14.35 4.95
CA GLN A 52 -14.00 -14.98 6.27
C GLN A 52 -15.26 -15.69 6.76
N SER A 53 -15.07 -16.85 7.39
CA SER A 53 -16.14 -17.52 8.13
C SER A 53 -16.52 -16.73 9.39
N LEU A 54 -17.74 -16.93 9.90
CA LEU A 54 -18.22 -16.27 11.13
C LEU A 54 -17.26 -16.49 12.32
N LEU A 55 -16.76 -17.71 12.49
CA LEU A 55 -15.79 -18.04 13.53
C LEU A 55 -14.52 -17.20 13.39
N ARG A 56 -14.00 -17.07 12.16
CA ARG A 56 -12.80 -16.27 11.90
C ARG A 56 -13.06 -14.78 12.14
N THR A 57 -14.22 -14.27 11.74
CA THR A 57 -14.61 -12.88 12.01
C THR A 57 -14.65 -12.61 13.52
N MET A 58 -15.24 -13.51 14.31
CA MET A 58 -15.24 -13.42 15.77
C MET A 58 -13.83 -13.46 16.36
N LEU A 59 -12.97 -14.37 15.89
CA LEU A 59 -11.57 -14.45 16.33
C LEU A 59 -10.76 -13.20 15.96
N CYS A 60 -10.96 -12.65 14.75
CA CYS A 60 -10.31 -11.43 14.30
C CYS A 60 -10.73 -10.23 15.15
N LEU A 61 -12.02 -10.14 15.53
CA LEU A 61 -12.52 -9.13 16.46
C LEU A 61 -11.90 -9.29 17.85
N LEU A 62 -11.86 -10.52 18.38
CA LEU A 62 -11.23 -10.82 19.68
C LEU A 62 -9.74 -10.46 19.71
N LEU A 63 -9.02 -10.76 18.61
CA LEU A 63 -7.59 -10.47 18.46
C LEU A 63 -7.30 -9.06 17.93
N SER A 64 -8.33 -8.22 17.74
CA SER A 64 -8.15 -6.87 17.23
C SER A 64 -7.20 -5.99 18.06
N PRO A 65 -7.13 -6.08 19.41
CA PRO A 65 -6.15 -5.33 20.19
C PRO A 65 -4.70 -5.70 19.83
N MET A 66 -4.45 -6.94 19.43
CA MET A 66 -3.12 -7.41 19.05
C MET A 66 -2.58 -6.64 17.83
N ARG A 67 -3.45 -6.27 16.88
CA ARG A 67 -3.06 -5.43 15.73
C ARG A 67 -2.53 -4.08 16.18
N HIS A 68 -3.19 -3.48 17.17
CA HIS A 68 -2.77 -2.19 17.73
C HIS A 68 -1.46 -2.32 18.52
N VAL A 69 -1.29 -3.42 19.26
CA VAL A 69 -0.02 -3.73 19.95
C VAL A 69 1.13 -3.86 18.95
N VAL A 70 0.94 -4.62 17.87
CA VAL A 70 1.96 -4.76 16.80
C VAL A 70 2.29 -3.40 16.17
N SER A 71 1.26 -2.61 15.83
CA SER A 71 1.46 -1.25 15.31
C SER A 71 2.28 -0.40 16.28
N LYS A 72 1.91 -0.36 17.56
CA LYS A 72 2.60 0.44 18.58
C LYS A 72 4.01 -0.04 18.87
N PHE A 73 4.27 -1.34 18.78
CA PHE A 73 5.60 -1.92 18.90
C PHE A 73 6.53 -1.44 17.76
N ILE A 74 6.03 -1.39 16.53
CA ILE A 74 6.78 -0.85 15.38
C ILE A 74 6.95 0.67 15.54
N GLU A 75 5.89 1.39 15.90
CA GLU A 75 5.95 2.84 16.13
C GLU A 75 6.99 3.22 17.20
N SER A 76 7.10 2.44 18.29
CA SER A 76 8.08 2.69 19.34
C SER A 76 9.51 2.54 18.82
N TYR A 77 9.77 1.52 17.99
CA TYR A 77 11.06 1.35 17.32
C TYR A 77 11.39 2.52 16.43
N LEU A 78 10.43 2.94 15.58
CA LEU A 78 10.66 4.03 14.63
C LEU A 78 10.90 5.37 15.34
N LEU A 79 10.19 5.64 16.42
CA LEU A 79 10.41 6.85 17.23
C LEU A 79 11.71 6.80 18.02
N HIS A 80 12.17 5.61 18.42
CA HIS A 80 13.47 5.45 19.07
C HIS A 80 14.62 5.60 18.06
N LYS A 81 14.46 5.03 16.86
CA LYS A 81 15.52 4.95 15.85
C LYS A 81 15.66 6.22 15.01
N LEU A 82 14.55 6.89 14.71
CA LEU A 82 14.51 8.04 13.81
C LEU A 82 14.12 9.32 14.55
N PRO A 83 14.72 10.48 14.24
CA PRO A 83 14.42 11.76 14.87
C PRO A 83 13.11 12.38 14.35
N LEU A 84 12.04 11.58 14.17
CA LEU A 84 10.77 12.04 13.60
C LEU A 84 10.13 13.16 14.42
N GLN A 85 10.24 13.10 15.75
CA GLN A 85 9.70 14.15 16.62
C GLN A 85 10.51 15.45 16.52
N LYS A 86 11.83 15.37 16.45
CA LYS A 86 12.72 16.54 16.27
C LYS A 86 12.32 17.37 15.05
N TYR A 87 11.95 16.70 13.96
CA TYR A 87 11.59 17.33 12.69
C TYR A 87 10.09 17.49 12.47
N GLY A 88 9.24 17.17 13.47
CA GLY A 88 7.78 17.25 13.32
C GLY A 88 7.22 16.30 12.25
N LEU A 89 7.93 15.21 11.93
CA LEU A 89 7.59 14.22 10.90
C LEU A 89 6.85 13.00 11.46
N LYS A 90 6.53 12.97 12.76
CA LYS A 90 5.71 11.90 13.35
C LYS A 90 4.27 11.96 12.82
N PRO A 91 3.74 10.91 12.15
CA PRO A 91 2.34 10.86 11.75
C PRO A 91 1.37 10.83 12.95
N ASP A 92 0.14 11.28 12.73
CA ASP A 92 -0.93 11.27 13.74
C ASP A 92 -1.75 9.97 13.76
N HIS A 93 -1.51 9.09 12.80
CA HIS A 93 -2.18 7.81 12.64
C HIS A 93 -1.28 6.62 13.02
N PRO A 94 -1.87 5.45 13.34
CA PRO A 94 -1.11 4.24 13.61
C PRO A 94 -0.33 3.72 12.40
N PHE A 95 0.83 3.10 12.62
CA PHE A 95 1.64 2.49 11.55
C PHE A 95 0.85 1.54 10.64
N ILE A 96 -0.11 0.79 11.21
CA ILE A 96 -0.94 -0.14 10.45
C ILE A 96 -1.74 0.53 9.32
N GLU A 97 -2.15 1.80 9.45
CA GLU A 97 -2.90 2.48 8.38
C GLU A 97 -2.02 2.69 7.13
N ASP A 98 -0.73 2.99 7.31
CA ASP A 98 0.22 3.15 6.20
C ASP A 98 0.61 1.81 5.60
N TYR A 99 0.79 0.80 6.44
CA TYR A 99 1.03 -0.55 5.95
C TYR A 99 -0.15 -1.01 5.09
N ALA A 100 -1.39 -0.89 5.59
CA ALA A 100 -2.62 -1.30 4.91
C ALA A 100 -2.95 -0.52 3.63
N SER A 101 -2.36 0.65 3.44
CA SER A 101 -2.52 1.49 2.25
C SER A 101 -1.29 1.52 1.35
N CYS A 102 -0.28 0.69 1.65
CA CYS A 102 0.97 0.64 0.92
C CYS A 102 1.69 2.01 0.86
N GLN A 103 1.45 2.89 1.84
CA GLN A 103 2.05 4.23 1.94
C GLN A 103 3.34 4.26 2.77
N MET A 104 3.69 3.15 3.43
CA MET A 104 4.97 3.01 4.12
C MET A 104 6.14 3.12 3.12
N ALA A 105 7.08 4.02 3.39
CA ALA A 105 8.26 4.22 2.55
C ALA A 105 9.56 3.80 3.27
N ILE A 106 10.55 3.35 2.51
CA ILE A 106 11.90 3.13 3.02
C ILE A 106 12.64 4.46 2.99
N MET A 107 13.24 4.82 4.12
CA MET A 107 14.00 6.05 4.24
C MET A 107 15.44 5.86 3.71
N PRO A 108 15.98 6.76 2.88
CA PRO A 108 17.39 6.75 2.53
C PRO A 108 18.29 6.89 3.76
N GLU A 109 19.42 6.18 3.81
CA GLU A 109 20.31 6.11 4.99
C GLU A 109 20.79 7.49 5.46
N ASN A 110 21.10 8.40 4.54
CA ASN A 110 21.63 9.73 4.84
C ASN A 110 20.57 10.82 4.98
N PHE A 111 19.28 10.48 4.96
CA PHE A 111 18.22 11.50 4.94
C PHE A 111 18.26 12.43 6.15
N PHE A 112 18.30 11.87 7.36
CA PHE A 112 18.34 12.69 8.58
C PHE A 112 19.71 13.32 8.85
N SER A 113 20.80 12.70 8.39
CA SER A 113 22.13 13.31 8.52
C SER A 113 22.29 14.55 7.63
N GLU A 114 21.69 14.56 6.44
CA GLU A 114 21.63 15.78 5.61
C GLU A 114 20.66 16.82 6.17
N ALA A 115 19.57 16.40 6.83
CA ALA A 115 18.70 17.31 7.59
C ALA A 115 19.42 17.93 8.81
N ASP A 116 20.28 17.18 9.51
CA ASP A 116 21.10 17.68 10.61
C ASP A 116 22.12 18.73 10.14
N LYS A 117 22.64 18.56 8.91
CA LYS A 117 23.52 19.56 8.25
C LYS A 117 22.77 20.78 7.73
N GLY A 118 21.45 20.85 7.92
CA GLY A 118 20.59 21.92 7.42
C GLY A 118 20.32 21.88 5.92
N LYS A 119 20.77 20.83 5.21
CA LYS A 119 20.57 20.71 3.76
C LYS A 119 19.18 20.24 3.37
N ILE A 120 18.41 19.69 4.32
CA ILE A 120 16.99 19.38 4.15
C ILE A 120 16.22 20.09 5.25
N VAL A 121 15.30 20.96 4.86
CA VAL A 121 14.44 21.73 5.75
C VAL A 121 13.00 21.29 5.53
N PHE A 122 12.28 20.98 6.61
CA PHE A 122 10.90 20.50 6.51
C PHE A 122 9.90 21.64 6.70
N LYS A 123 8.97 21.80 5.75
CA LYS A 123 7.83 22.70 5.89
C LYS A 123 6.53 21.90 5.83
N LYS A 124 5.89 21.67 6.98
CA LYS A 124 4.56 21.05 7.02
C LYS A 124 3.50 22.06 6.62
N ALA A 125 2.85 21.86 5.47
CA ALA A 125 1.80 22.75 4.98
C ALA A 125 0.82 22.01 4.08
N SER A 126 -0.48 22.31 4.21
CA SER A 126 -1.53 21.67 3.42
C SER A 126 -2.04 22.50 2.24
N LYS A 127 -1.80 23.81 2.28
CA LYS A 127 -2.20 24.79 1.27
C LYS A 127 -1.07 25.80 1.10
N TRP A 128 -0.75 26.08 -0.16
CA TRP A 128 0.30 26.99 -0.59
C TRP A 128 0.00 27.39 -2.04
N TRP A 129 0.63 28.46 -2.52
CA TRP A 129 0.54 28.91 -3.90
C TRP A 129 1.89 29.44 -4.37
N PHE A 130 2.07 29.52 -5.69
CA PHE A 130 3.23 30.16 -6.28
C PHE A 130 3.12 31.68 -6.18
N ASN A 131 4.25 32.31 -5.92
CA ASN A 131 4.46 33.74 -6.12
C ASN A 131 5.63 33.95 -7.11
N LYS A 132 6.07 35.20 -7.29
CA LYS A 132 7.16 35.51 -8.25
C LYS A 132 8.52 34.92 -7.86
N GLU A 133 8.73 34.64 -6.58
CA GLU A 133 10.03 34.27 -5.98
C GLU A 133 10.08 32.81 -5.52
N GLY A 134 8.94 32.10 -5.51
CA GLY A 134 8.83 30.73 -5.05
C GLY A 134 7.44 30.42 -4.51
N LEU A 135 7.37 29.98 -3.25
CA LEU A 135 6.16 29.50 -2.57
C LEU A 135 5.73 30.43 -1.45
N GLU A 136 4.42 30.65 -1.33
CA GLU A 136 3.78 31.31 -0.20
C GLU A 136 2.75 30.39 0.44
N PHE A 137 2.70 30.43 1.78
CA PHE A 137 1.87 29.54 2.59
C PHE A 137 0.76 30.32 3.29
N VAL A 138 -0.26 29.60 3.77
CA VAL A 138 -1.41 30.19 4.49
C VAL A 138 -0.99 30.97 5.74
N ASP A 139 0.13 30.62 6.36
CA ASP A 139 0.69 31.32 7.52
C ASP A 139 1.50 32.58 7.13
N ASN A 140 1.40 33.03 5.88
CA ASN A 140 2.16 34.13 5.27
C ASN A 140 3.69 33.94 5.26
N THR A 141 4.18 32.74 5.59
CA THR A 141 5.59 32.43 5.38
C THR A 141 5.87 32.24 3.89
N LYS A 142 7.11 32.51 3.48
CA LYS A 142 7.56 32.38 2.11
C LYS A 142 8.80 31.50 2.05
N VAL A 143 8.92 30.74 0.97
CA VAL A 143 10.11 29.96 0.63
C VAL A 143 10.50 30.36 -0.78
N GLU A 144 11.65 31.01 -0.91
CA GLU A 144 12.24 31.30 -2.21
C GLU A 144 12.70 29.99 -2.86
N ALA A 145 12.43 29.82 -4.15
CA ALA A 145 12.79 28.61 -4.88
C ALA A 145 12.93 28.87 -6.38
N ASP A 146 14.09 28.51 -6.94
CA ASP A 146 14.33 28.53 -8.38
C ASP A 146 13.65 27.35 -9.10
N VAL A 147 13.55 26.21 -8.40
CA VAL A 147 13.02 24.95 -8.94
C VAL A 147 12.11 24.29 -7.92
N VAL A 148 10.90 23.89 -8.36
CA VAL A 148 9.95 23.12 -7.55
C VAL A 148 9.73 21.75 -8.20
N ILE A 149 10.10 20.68 -7.48
CA ILE A 149 9.93 19.30 -7.95
C ILE A 149 8.72 18.67 -7.26
N PHE A 150 7.70 18.31 -8.05
CA PHE A 150 6.52 17.61 -7.55
C PHE A 150 6.78 16.10 -7.42
N ALA A 151 7.15 15.62 -6.22
CA ALA A 151 7.17 14.19 -5.90
C ALA A 151 5.84 13.73 -5.28
N THR A 152 4.74 14.04 -5.99
CA THR A 152 3.35 13.82 -5.55
C THR A 152 2.77 12.46 -5.98
N GLY A 153 3.58 11.60 -6.59
CA GLY A 153 3.18 10.29 -7.10
C GLY A 153 2.55 10.34 -8.50
N PHE A 154 1.89 9.26 -8.89
CA PHE A 154 1.30 9.08 -10.23
C PHE A 154 -0.20 8.78 -10.15
N ASP A 155 -0.93 9.20 -11.18
CA ASP A 155 -2.33 8.83 -11.40
C ASP A 155 -2.43 7.87 -12.60
N GLY A 156 -2.38 6.57 -12.31
CA GLY A 156 -2.51 5.53 -13.33
C GLY A 156 -3.90 5.49 -13.97
N LYS A 157 -4.95 5.86 -13.22
CA LYS A 157 -6.34 5.81 -13.71
C LYS A 157 -6.58 6.85 -14.79
N ARG A 158 -6.03 8.06 -14.61
CA ARG A 158 -6.10 9.12 -15.63
C ARG A 158 -5.54 8.64 -16.98
N LYS A 159 -4.38 7.98 -16.97
CA LYS A 159 -3.80 7.42 -18.21
C LYS A 159 -4.70 6.36 -18.85
N LEU A 160 -5.37 5.53 -18.05
CA LEU A 160 -6.32 4.54 -18.56
C LEU A 160 -7.56 5.19 -19.18
N LYS A 161 -8.05 6.30 -18.62
CA LYS A 161 -9.17 7.07 -19.19
C LYS A 161 -8.87 7.63 -20.58
N ASP A 162 -7.61 8.00 -20.84
CA ASP A 162 -7.18 8.49 -22.14
C ASP A 162 -7.11 7.37 -23.21
N ILE A 163 -7.02 6.11 -22.78
CA ILE A 163 -6.88 4.94 -23.67
C ILE A 163 -8.22 4.22 -23.87
N LEU A 164 -9.07 4.16 -22.85
CA LEU A 164 -10.30 3.38 -22.88
C LEU A 164 -11.47 4.18 -23.45
N PRO A 165 -12.21 3.62 -24.42
CA PRO A 165 -13.38 4.28 -24.97
C PRO A 165 -14.56 4.24 -23.99
N ASP A 166 -15.53 5.11 -24.21
CA ASP A 166 -16.85 4.98 -23.60
C ASP A 166 -17.57 3.70 -24.08
N PRO A 167 -18.36 3.04 -23.22
CA PRO A 167 -18.69 3.42 -21.84
C PRO A 167 -17.67 2.95 -20.79
N PHE A 168 -16.63 2.20 -21.17
CA PHE A 168 -15.72 1.55 -20.22
C PHE A 168 -14.88 2.54 -19.40
N CYS A 169 -14.55 3.70 -19.98
CA CYS A 169 -13.89 4.79 -19.27
C CYS A 169 -14.62 5.20 -17.99
N SER A 170 -15.95 5.27 -18.04
CA SER A 170 -16.81 5.62 -16.89
C SER A 170 -16.83 4.57 -15.78
N LEU A 171 -16.41 3.33 -16.08
CA LEU A 171 -16.41 2.21 -15.14
C LEU A 171 -15.10 2.05 -14.36
N LEU A 172 -14.03 2.75 -14.76
CA LEU A 172 -12.69 2.60 -14.16
C LEU A 172 -12.60 2.96 -12.69
N GLU A 173 -13.58 3.68 -12.15
CA GLU A 173 -13.59 4.12 -10.76
C GLU A 173 -14.95 3.86 -10.14
N ASP A 174 -14.96 3.15 -9.01
CA ASP A 174 -16.15 3.13 -8.16
C ASP A 174 -16.44 4.56 -7.68
N ALA A 175 -17.64 5.06 -7.98
CA ALA A 175 -18.01 6.45 -7.73
C ALA A 175 -17.91 6.88 -6.26
N ARG A 176 -17.98 5.92 -5.32
CA ARG A 176 -17.95 6.20 -3.87
C ARG A 176 -16.55 6.18 -3.29
N SER A 177 -15.70 5.25 -3.71
CA SER A 177 -14.35 5.03 -3.17
C SER A 177 -13.23 5.63 -4.02
N GLY A 178 -13.48 5.84 -5.31
CA GLY A 178 -12.46 6.18 -6.31
C GLY A 178 -11.48 5.04 -6.58
N VAL A 179 -11.72 3.83 -6.08
CA VAL A 179 -10.89 2.65 -6.35
C VAL A 179 -11.34 1.99 -7.64
N MET A 180 -10.41 1.44 -8.42
CA MET A 180 -10.76 0.65 -9.60
C MET A 180 -11.26 -0.74 -9.16
N PRO A 181 -12.51 -1.12 -9.49
CA PRO A 181 -13.10 -2.33 -8.95
C PRO A 181 -12.62 -3.56 -9.73
N LEU A 182 -11.48 -4.11 -9.29
CA LEU A 182 -10.84 -5.25 -9.93
C LEU A 182 -10.99 -6.53 -9.09
N TYR A 183 -11.67 -7.53 -9.65
CA TYR A 183 -11.68 -8.88 -9.12
C TYR A 183 -10.27 -9.48 -9.18
N ARG A 184 -9.80 -10.01 -8.04
CA ARG A 184 -8.41 -10.49 -7.83
C ARG A 184 -7.35 -9.44 -8.16
N GLY A 185 -7.71 -8.15 -8.15
CA GLY A 185 -6.82 -7.08 -8.61
C GLY A 185 -6.42 -7.18 -10.08
N THR A 186 -7.18 -7.91 -10.90
CA THR A 186 -6.81 -8.21 -12.29
C THR A 186 -7.96 -7.96 -13.27
N VAL A 187 -9.16 -8.51 -13.04
CA VAL A 187 -10.27 -8.43 -14.01
C VAL A 187 -11.31 -7.43 -13.54
N HIS A 188 -11.73 -6.52 -14.42
CA HIS A 188 -12.87 -5.66 -14.14
C HIS A 188 -14.19 -6.38 -14.48
N PRO A 189 -15.13 -6.59 -13.53
CA PRO A 189 -16.31 -7.44 -13.76
C PRO A 189 -17.23 -7.00 -14.91
N LEU A 190 -17.21 -5.71 -15.25
CA LEU A 190 -18.07 -5.09 -16.27
C LEU A 190 -17.33 -4.70 -17.56
N ILE A 191 -16.01 -4.89 -17.66
CA ILE A 191 -15.25 -4.61 -18.89
C ILE A 191 -14.86 -5.97 -19.49
N PRO A 192 -15.48 -6.39 -20.60
CA PRO A 192 -15.22 -7.70 -21.19
C PRO A 192 -13.83 -7.75 -21.86
N ASN A 193 -13.25 -8.95 -21.92
CA ASN A 193 -12.01 -9.24 -22.68
C ASN A 193 -10.81 -8.34 -22.33
N MET A 194 -10.73 -7.87 -21.09
CA MET A 194 -9.65 -7.00 -20.62
C MET A 194 -9.21 -7.38 -19.21
N ALA A 195 -7.91 -7.30 -18.98
CA ALA A 195 -7.30 -7.50 -17.67
C ALA A 195 -6.27 -6.40 -17.39
N PHE A 196 -6.14 -6.04 -16.12
CA PHE A 196 -5.27 -5.00 -15.60
C PHE A 196 -4.22 -5.64 -14.69
N LEU A 197 -3.03 -5.90 -15.21
CA LEU A 197 -1.92 -6.43 -14.43
C LEU A 197 -1.11 -5.27 -13.81
N GLY A 198 -0.76 -5.40 -12.53
CA GLY A 198 0.07 -4.42 -11.81
C GLY A 198 -0.68 -3.20 -11.27
N PHE A 199 -2.03 -3.20 -11.29
CA PHE A 199 -2.83 -2.08 -10.76
C PHE A 199 -3.18 -2.21 -9.27
N ILE A 200 -2.87 -3.36 -8.67
CA ILE A 200 -3.01 -3.61 -7.24
C ILE A 200 -1.65 -3.46 -6.56
N GLU A 201 -1.64 -2.79 -5.42
CA GLU A 201 -0.44 -2.59 -4.61
C GLU A 201 -0.33 -3.66 -3.51
N SER A 202 0.90 -4.09 -3.27
CA SER A 202 1.29 -4.91 -2.12
C SER A 202 2.69 -4.46 -1.69
N VAL A 203 3.15 -4.98 -0.55
CA VAL A 203 4.52 -4.72 -0.08
C VAL A 203 5.57 -5.41 -0.97
N ALA A 204 5.16 -6.45 -1.71
CA ALA A 204 5.99 -7.13 -2.71
C ALA A 204 5.22 -7.27 -4.04
N ASN A 205 5.39 -6.30 -4.93
CA ASN A 205 4.64 -6.23 -6.20
C ASN A 205 5.10 -7.24 -7.27
N LEU A 206 6.37 -7.63 -7.30
CA LEU A 206 6.90 -8.51 -8.35
C LEU A 206 6.25 -9.90 -8.30
N HIS A 207 6.40 -10.58 -7.15
CA HIS A 207 5.81 -11.90 -6.92
C HIS A 207 4.29 -11.90 -7.11
N THR A 208 3.60 -10.86 -6.61
CA THR A 208 2.13 -10.78 -6.72
C THR A 208 1.66 -10.53 -8.16
N SER A 209 2.46 -9.85 -8.99
CA SER A 209 2.17 -9.65 -10.42
C SER A 209 2.43 -10.91 -11.23
N GLU A 210 3.47 -11.66 -10.89
CA GLU A 210 3.81 -12.93 -11.53
C GLU A 210 2.72 -13.99 -11.31
N LEU A 211 2.28 -14.17 -10.06
CA LEU A 211 1.17 -15.10 -9.75
C LEU A 211 -0.11 -14.74 -10.51
N ARG A 212 -0.43 -13.44 -10.63
CA ARG A 212 -1.58 -12.96 -11.41
C ARG A 212 -1.42 -13.17 -12.91
N SER A 213 -0.19 -13.07 -13.41
CA SER A 213 0.09 -13.34 -14.83
C SER A 213 -0.16 -14.82 -15.16
N ILE A 214 0.22 -15.74 -14.28
CA ILE A 214 -0.08 -17.17 -14.42
C ILE A 214 -1.59 -17.42 -14.31
N TRP A 215 -2.25 -16.83 -13.31
CA TRP A 215 -3.70 -16.93 -13.16
C TRP A 215 -4.44 -16.44 -14.41
N LEU A 216 -4.05 -15.31 -14.98
CA LEU A 216 -4.62 -14.77 -16.21
C LEU A 216 -4.34 -15.68 -17.41
N ALA A 217 -3.12 -16.19 -17.56
CA ALA A 217 -2.78 -17.12 -18.65
C ALA A 217 -3.64 -18.40 -18.60
N ARG A 218 -3.83 -18.94 -17.39
CA ARG A 218 -4.69 -20.12 -17.17
C ARG A 218 -6.17 -19.83 -17.41
N LEU A 219 -6.63 -18.61 -17.10
CA LEU A 219 -7.98 -18.15 -17.43
C LEU A 219 -8.18 -18.11 -18.95
N ILE A 220 -7.23 -17.53 -19.69
CA ILE A 220 -7.26 -17.44 -21.15
C ILE A 220 -7.24 -18.84 -21.80
N ASP A 221 -6.48 -19.77 -21.23
CA ASP A 221 -6.41 -21.18 -21.66
C ASP A 221 -7.59 -22.03 -21.12
N ASN A 222 -8.66 -21.38 -20.64
CA ASN A 222 -9.90 -21.99 -20.15
C ASN A 222 -9.68 -23.10 -19.09
N LYS A 223 -8.61 -23.03 -18.29
CA LYS A 223 -8.33 -24.02 -17.23
C LYS A 223 -9.27 -23.89 -16.03
N PHE A 224 -9.88 -22.72 -15.87
CA PHE A 224 -10.95 -22.44 -14.92
C PHE A 224 -11.86 -21.34 -15.50
N LYS A 225 -12.99 -21.08 -14.84
CA LYS A 225 -13.92 -20.02 -15.22
C LYS A 225 -14.06 -19.03 -14.07
N LEU A 226 -14.20 -17.74 -14.41
CA LEU A 226 -14.56 -16.72 -13.44
C LEU A 226 -15.96 -16.99 -12.87
N PRO A 227 -16.24 -16.56 -11.63
CA PRO A 227 -17.59 -16.58 -11.10
C PRO A 227 -18.49 -15.57 -11.84
N THR A 228 -19.77 -15.54 -11.48
CA THR A 228 -20.72 -14.57 -12.05
C THR A 228 -20.30 -13.14 -11.73
N ILE A 229 -20.71 -12.19 -12.58
CA ILE A 229 -20.46 -10.76 -12.41
C ILE A 229 -20.87 -10.30 -11.01
N ASP A 230 -22.05 -10.70 -10.54
CA ASP A 230 -22.55 -10.33 -9.21
C ASP A 230 -21.63 -10.77 -8.08
N LYS A 231 -21.09 -12.01 -8.16
CA LYS A 231 -20.14 -12.52 -7.15
C LYS A 231 -18.82 -11.77 -7.19
N MET A 232 -18.33 -11.42 -8.39
CA MET A 232 -17.12 -10.61 -8.51
C MET A 232 -17.32 -9.22 -7.92
N LEU A 233 -18.45 -8.57 -8.21
CA LEU A 233 -18.79 -7.25 -7.67
C LEU A 233 -18.97 -7.29 -6.14
N GLU A 234 -19.59 -8.34 -5.61
CA GLU A 234 -19.74 -8.54 -4.16
C GLU A 234 -18.37 -8.66 -3.48
N GLN A 235 -17.46 -9.47 -4.04
CA GLN A 235 -16.10 -9.63 -3.54
C GLN A 235 -15.35 -8.29 -3.53
N VAL A 236 -15.34 -7.59 -4.67
CA VAL A 236 -14.67 -6.28 -4.80
C VAL A 236 -15.24 -5.26 -3.82
N SER A 237 -16.56 -5.24 -3.65
CA SER A 237 -17.20 -4.34 -2.68
C SER A 237 -16.75 -4.65 -1.25
N LYS A 238 -16.65 -5.94 -0.87
CA LYS A 238 -16.12 -6.34 0.44
C LYS A 238 -14.67 -5.90 0.64
N GLU A 239 -13.81 -6.05 -0.38
CA GLU A 239 -12.42 -5.59 -0.34
C GLU A 239 -12.33 -4.07 -0.10
N ILE A 240 -13.12 -3.29 -0.82
CA ILE A 240 -13.18 -1.84 -0.67
C ILE A 240 -13.66 -1.43 0.74
N GLU A 241 -14.69 -2.09 1.28
CA GLU A 241 -15.19 -1.80 2.62
C GLU A 241 -14.21 -2.20 3.74
N ILE A 242 -13.43 -3.26 3.54
CA ILE A 242 -12.33 -3.61 4.44
C ILE A 242 -11.23 -2.54 4.38
N ALA A 243 -10.86 -2.10 3.19
CA ALA A 243 -9.84 -1.05 3.02
C ALA A 243 -10.26 0.25 3.73
N LYS A 244 -11.50 0.71 3.55
CA LYS A 244 -12.05 1.90 4.22
C LYS A 244 -12.03 1.82 5.74
N ARG A 245 -12.27 0.64 6.31
CA ARG A 245 -12.23 0.42 7.77
C ARG A 245 -10.80 0.30 8.31
N THR A 246 -9.85 -0.09 7.47
CA THR A 246 -8.46 -0.34 7.89
C THR A 246 -7.58 0.90 7.78
N THR A 247 -7.85 1.79 6.83
CA THR A 247 -6.99 2.97 6.57
C THR A 247 -7.77 4.13 5.98
N ARG A 248 -7.43 5.35 6.38
CA ARG A 248 -7.91 6.58 5.75
C ARG A 248 -7.38 6.80 4.32
N PHE A 249 -6.35 6.06 3.91
CA PHE A 249 -5.69 6.19 2.61
C PHE A 249 -6.17 5.14 1.59
N TYR A 250 -7.45 4.78 1.63
CA TYR A 250 -8.06 3.71 0.83
C TYR A 250 -8.20 3.99 -0.67
N LYS A 251 -7.74 5.15 -1.17
CA LYS A 251 -7.91 5.55 -2.59
C LYS A 251 -7.13 4.67 -3.57
N ARG A 252 -6.18 3.87 -3.08
CA ARG A 252 -5.44 2.88 -3.84
C ARG A 252 -5.82 1.49 -3.36
N HIS A 253 -5.94 0.55 -4.29
CA HIS A 253 -6.20 -0.83 -3.93
C HIS A 253 -4.90 -1.47 -3.42
N CYS A 254 -4.80 -1.64 -2.10
CA CYS A 254 -3.67 -2.29 -1.44
C CYS A 254 -4.14 -3.52 -0.65
N ILE A 255 -3.42 -4.63 -0.77
CA ILE A 255 -3.74 -5.91 -0.12
C ILE A 255 -2.68 -6.35 0.91
N SER A 256 -1.80 -5.43 1.34
CA SER A 256 -0.63 -5.74 2.14
C SER A 256 -0.93 -6.49 3.46
N THR A 257 -2.08 -6.24 4.08
CA THR A 257 -2.50 -6.85 5.36
C THR A 257 -3.08 -8.26 5.22
N PHE A 258 -3.47 -8.66 4.01
CA PHE A 258 -4.06 -9.98 3.73
C PHE A 258 -3.52 -10.59 2.42
N SER A 259 -2.30 -10.23 2.02
CA SER A 259 -1.71 -10.60 0.74
C SER A 259 -1.54 -12.10 0.53
N ILE A 260 -1.28 -12.87 1.59
CA ILE A 260 -1.19 -14.33 1.55
C ILE A 260 -2.56 -14.91 1.24
N ASN A 261 -3.61 -14.41 1.89
CA ASN A 261 -4.96 -14.88 1.60
C ASN A 261 -5.41 -14.55 0.17
N HIS A 262 -5.10 -13.34 -0.30
CA HIS A 262 -5.41 -13.00 -1.68
C HIS A 262 -4.66 -13.93 -2.67
N SER A 263 -3.45 -14.35 -2.32
CA SER A 263 -2.67 -15.30 -3.12
C SER A 263 -3.22 -16.73 -3.01
N ASP A 264 -3.71 -17.12 -1.84
CA ASP A 264 -4.41 -18.40 -1.60
C ASP A 264 -5.65 -18.51 -2.52
N GLU A 265 -6.50 -17.48 -2.56
CA GLU A 265 -7.70 -17.47 -3.39
C GLU A 265 -7.36 -17.60 -4.90
N ILE A 266 -6.30 -16.91 -5.35
CA ILE A 266 -5.78 -17.05 -6.71
C ILE A 266 -5.32 -18.50 -6.97
N CYS A 267 -4.58 -19.11 -6.02
CA CYS A 267 -4.12 -20.49 -6.15
C CYS A 267 -5.29 -21.48 -6.23
N GLU A 268 -6.26 -21.36 -5.34
CA GLU A 268 -7.43 -22.24 -5.27
C GLU A 268 -8.23 -22.22 -6.57
N GLU A 269 -8.43 -21.04 -7.17
CA GLU A 269 -9.09 -20.90 -8.48
C GLU A 269 -8.33 -21.58 -9.63
N MET A 270 -7.00 -21.61 -9.56
CA MET A 270 -6.17 -22.33 -10.53
C MET A 270 -6.14 -23.85 -10.30
N GLY A 271 -6.77 -24.33 -9.21
CA GLY A 271 -6.72 -25.72 -8.74
C GLY A 271 -5.43 -26.05 -7.98
N TRP A 272 -4.70 -25.05 -7.49
CA TRP A 272 -3.49 -25.22 -6.70
C TRP A 272 -3.83 -25.24 -5.21
N SER A 273 -2.96 -25.90 -4.42
CA SER A 273 -3.02 -25.82 -2.97
C SER A 273 -2.73 -24.39 -2.50
N SER A 274 -3.55 -23.87 -1.59
CA SER A 274 -3.25 -22.65 -0.83
C SER A 274 -2.17 -22.89 0.24
N TRP A 275 -1.95 -24.14 0.64
CA TRP A 275 -0.82 -24.51 1.47
C TRP A 275 0.43 -24.67 0.61
N ARG A 276 1.46 -23.86 0.88
CA ARG A 276 2.63 -23.71 0.01
C ARG A 276 3.93 -24.22 0.62
N LYS A 277 3.91 -24.59 1.89
CA LYS A 277 5.10 -25.05 2.63
C LYS A 277 4.91 -26.46 3.16
N ASN A 278 6.03 -27.15 3.36
CA ASN A 278 6.07 -28.58 3.63
C ASN A 278 5.54 -28.99 5.02
N ASN A 279 5.43 -28.06 5.97
CA ASN A 279 4.94 -28.36 7.31
C ASN A 279 4.18 -27.19 7.94
N MET A 280 3.34 -27.50 8.92
CA MET A 280 2.46 -26.53 9.59
C MET A 280 3.19 -25.36 10.26
N LEU A 281 4.37 -25.60 10.86
CA LEU A 281 5.13 -24.55 11.54
C LEU A 281 5.67 -23.54 10.52
N SER A 282 6.24 -24.03 9.42
CA SER A 282 6.71 -23.19 8.32
C SER A 282 5.55 -22.45 7.65
N GLU A 283 4.42 -23.11 7.39
CA GLU A 283 3.19 -22.53 6.84
C GLU A 283 2.69 -21.37 7.71
N ALA A 284 2.74 -21.53 9.04
CA ALA A 284 2.27 -20.52 9.98
C ALA A 284 3.23 -19.33 10.12
N PHE A 285 4.53 -19.59 10.31
CA PHE A 285 5.47 -18.60 10.86
C PHE A 285 6.63 -18.19 9.94
N SER A 286 6.82 -18.85 8.81
CA SER A 286 7.85 -18.43 7.85
C SER A 286 7.29 -17.44 6.81
N PRO A 287 8.13 -16.57 6.22
CA PRO A 287 7.65 -15.57 5.27
C PRO A 287 7.18 -16.24 3.97
N TYR A 288 6.13 -15.67 3.36
CA TYR A 288 5.72 -16.04 2.00
C TYR A 288 6.45 -15.20 0.97
N GLY A 289 7.04 -15.86 -0.04
CA GLY A 289 7.71 -15.22 -1.16
C GLY A 289 7.58 -16.02 -2.45
N SER A 290 8.22 -15.57 -3.53
CA SER A 290 8.12 -16.18 -4.86
C SER A 290 8.44 -17.68 -4.89
N ARG A 291 9.47 -18.10 -4.14
CA ARG A 291 9.90 -19.50 -4.05
C ARG A 291 8.80 -20.46 -3.57
N ASP A 292 7.87 -19.99 -2.76
CA ASP A 292 6.77 -20.82 -2.24
C ASP A 292 5.74 -21.17 -3.34
N TYR A 293 5.73 -20.41 -4.43
CA TYR A 293 4.80 -20.59 -5.53
C TYR A 293 5.43 -21.30 -6.74
N GLU A 294 6.66 -21.79 -6.59
CA GLU A 294 7.45 -22.44 -7.66
C GLU A 294 7.55 -21.56 -8.92
N LEU A 295 7.65 -20.25 -8.69
CA LEU A 295 7.83 -19.21 -9.69
C LEU A 295 9.32 -19.01 -9.98
#